data_AF-A0A497B060-F1
#
_entry.id   AF-A0A497B060-F1
#
_cell.length_a   1.000
_cell.length_b   1.000
_cell.length_c   1.000
_cell.angle_alpha   90.00
_cell.angle_beta   90.00
_cell.angle_gamma   90.00
#
_symmetry.space_group_name_H-M   'P 1'
#
loop_
_entity.id
_entity.type
_entity.pdbx_description
1 polymer ?
#
loop_
_entity_poly.entity_id
_entity_poly.type
_entity_poly.pdbx_seq_one_letter_code
_entity_poly.pdbx_strand_id
1 'polypeptide(L)'
;MAHVFTRPFKVRIYELDSLGHVNNAVYLRYCEQAAMEASESVGYTWERYRELGWIWVIRRTIMEHIAPAYYGDTINVTTWLSRVTYASAFREYLLTRDKDGSIIGRAQSRWALIDARTGRPVRMPREMKEVFQPTGKVAIRDLKPMRGEKPTENPCCYIHRRRVQRYELDSAGHVNNAIYLNWLEQAKFDAITEAGFPSSRLREMGITIVQTRIEIEYLHPALEGDEIEIHSWLAAMARTHGTWGHKIIRVRDGELLARAWSTGAFLDLEGHPTRAPEALIKASLRGPKS
;
A
#
# COMPACT_ATOMS: atom_id res chain seq x y z
N MET A 1 19.07 18.38 -14.61
CA MET A 1 17.61 18.65 -14.55
C MET A 1 16.97 17.48 -13.84
N ALA A 2 15.97 17.72 -13.00
CA ALA A 2 15.29 16.65 -12.27
C ALA A 2 14.56 15.70 -13.23
N HIS A 3 14.78 14.39 -13.05
CA HIS A 3 14.22 13.36 -13.93
C HIS A 3 12.77 13.04 -13.53
N VAL A 4 11.84 13.25 -14.46
CA VAL A 4 10.44 12.87 -14.37
C VAL A 4 10.17 11.82 -15.43
N PHE A 5 9.59 10.70 -15.03
CA PHE A 5 9.36 9.55 -15.90
C PHE A 5 7.89 9.16 -15.89
N THR A 6 7.33 8.80 -17.04
CA THR A 6 5.94 8.36 -17.16
C THR A 6 5.86 7.02 -17.87
N ARG A 7 5.11 6.08 -17.27
CA ARG A 7 4.85 4.76 -17.84
C ARG A 7 3.35 4.49 -17.96
N PRO A 8 2.83 4.21 -19.17
CA PRO A 8 1.45 3.73 -19.33
C PRO A 8 1.32 2.25 -18.98
N PHE A 9 0.24 1.90 -18.28
CA PHE A 9 -0.19 0.53 -17.98
C PHE A 9 -1.61 0.31 -18.46
N LYS A 10 -1.81 -0.68 -19.33
CA LYS A 10 -3.14 -1.13 -19.74
C LYS A 10 -3.70 -2.08 -18.69
N VAL A 11 -4.88 -1.77 -18.15
CA VAL A 11 -5.56 -2.61 -17.15
C VAL A 11 -6.00 -3.92 -17.77
N ARG A 12 -5.61 -5.03 -17.14
CA ARG A 12 -5.88 -6.40 -17.54
C ARG A 12 -7.01 -6.98 -16.71
N ILE A 13 -7.69 -7.99 -17.24
CA ILE A 13 -8.89 -8.56 -16.60
C ILE A 13 -8.62 -9.17 -15.22
N TYR A 14 -7.46 -9.80 -15.02
CA TYR A 14 -7.08 -10.44 -13.75
C TYR A 14 -6.59 -9.45 -12.68
N GLU A 15 -6.48 -8.17 -13.03
CA GLU A 15 -6.06 -7.10 -12.11
C GLU A 15 -7.26 -6.48 -11.37
N LEU A 16 -8.48 -6.91 -11.69
CA LEU A 16 -9.69 -6.45 -11.03
C LEU A 16 -9.99 -7.24 -9.75
N ASP A 17 -10.66 -6.59 -8.80
CA ASP A 17 -11.24 -7.20 -7.62
C ASP A 17 -12.69 -7.64 -7.84
N SER A 18 -13.33 -8.16 -6.79
CA SER A 18 -14.73 -8.61 -6.83
C SER A 18 -15.75 -7.51 -7.09
N LEU A 19 -15.37 -6.24 -6.99
CA LEU A 19 -16.22 -5.09 -7.30
C LEU A 19 -16.06 -4.65 -8.77
N GLY A 20 -15.17 -5.28 -9.54
CA GLY A 20 -14.90 -4.95 -10.93
C GLY A 20 -13.98 -3.73 -11.11
N HIS A 21 -13.36 -3.25 -10.03
CA HIS A 21 -12.36 -2.19 -10.06
C HIS A 21 -10.96 -2.80 -10.00
N VAL A 22 -9.95 -2.07 -10.48
CA VAL A 22 -8.54 -2.46 -10.27
C VAL A 22 -8.27 -2.60 -8.77
N ASN A 23 -7.74 -3.76 -8.38
CA ASN A 23 -7.40 -4.07 -7.00
C ASN A 23 -6.37 -3.08 -6.44
N ASN A 24 -6.54 -2.69 -5.17
CA ASN A 24 -5.72 -1.67 -4.51
C ASN A 24 -4.20 -1.95 -4.56
N ALA A 25 -3.77 -3.21 -4.48
CA ALA A 25 -2.36 -3.58 -4.57
C ALA A 25 -1.78 -3.41 -5.99
N VAL A 26 -2.60 -3.47 -7.03
CA VAL A 26 -2.14 -3.35 -8.42
C VAL A 26 -1.60 -1.95 -8.70
N TYR A 27 -2.24 -0.90 -8.15
CA TYR A 27 -1.71 0.46 -8.28
C TYR A 27 -0.28 0.60 -7.72
N LEU A 28 0.01 -0.08 -6.60
CA LEU A 28 1.36 -0.11 -6.03
C LEU A 28 2.34 -0.88 -6.92
N ARG A 29 1.92 -1.99 -7.52
CA ARG A 29 2.74 -2.73 -8.51
C ARG A 29 3.10 -1.86 -9.71
N TYR A 30 2.16 -1.09 -10.24
CA TYR A 30 2.45 -0.14 -11.32
C TYR A 30 3.43 0.95 -10.88
N CYS A 31 3.32 1.45 -9.64
CA CYS A 31 4.27 2.41 -9.09
C CYS A 31 5.68 1.81 -8.94
N GLU A 32 5.80 0.57 -8.46
CA GLU A 32 7.09 -0.12 -8.34
C GLU A 32 7.72 -0.35 -9.71
N GLN A 33 6.95 -0.84 -10.69
CA GLN A 33 7.43 -1.03 -12.06
C GLN A 33 7.90 0.30 -12.69
N ALA A 34 7.10 1.37 -12.57
CA ALA A 34 7.49 2.68 -13.07
C ALA A 34 8.75 3.23 -12.37
N ALA A 35 8.99 2.90 -11.10
CA ALA A 35 10.19 3.29 -10.38
C ALA A 35 11.45 2.58 -10.89
N MET A 36 11.32 1.32 -11.30
CA MET A 36 12.41 0.52 -11.88
C MET A 36 12.77 1.02 -13.26
N GLU A 37 11.79 1.16 -14.14
CA GLU A 37 12.02 1.70 -15.50
C GLU A 37 12.55 3.15 -15.46
N ALA A 38 12.12 3.96 -14.48
CA ALA A 38 12.66 5.31 -14.26
C ALA A 38 14.13 5.32 -13.79
N SER A 39 14.61 4.24 -13.17
CA SER A 39 16.02 4.10 -12.78
C SER A 39 16.86 3.59 -13.96
N GLU A 40 16.31 2.65 -14.73
CA GLU A 40 16.91 2.15 -15.97
C GLU A 40 17.13 3.27 -16.99
N SER A 41 16.17 4.16 -17.17
CA SER A 41 16.26 5.27 -18.13
C SER A 41 17.38 6.27 -17.82
N VAL A 42 17.93 6.24 -16.61
CA VAL A 42 19.10 7.06 -16.19
C VAL A 42 20.37 6.22 -15.98
N GLY A 43 20.40 5.00 -16.52
CA GLY A 43 21.57 4.13 -16.54
C GLY A 43 21.79 3.31 -15.27
N TYR A 44 20.77 3.19 -14.41
CA TYR A 44 20.76 2.32 -13.24
C TYR A 44 19.82 1.13 -13.46
N THR A 45 20.28 0.20 -14.29
CA THR A 45 19.56 -1.04 -14.58
C THR A 45 19.67 -2.06 -13.46
N TRP A 46 18.85 -3.12 -13.54
CA TRP A 46 18.93 -4.27 -12.65
C TRP A 46 20.34 -4.87 -12.59
N GLU A 47 20.98 -5.05 -13.75
CA GLU A 47 22.34 -5.62 -13.86
C GLU A 47 23.35 -4.73 -13.16
N ARG A 48 23.28 -3.40 -13.36
CA ARG A 48 24.18 -2.45 -12.71
C ARG A 48 24.05 -2.49 -11.19
N TYR A 49 22.82 -2.55 -10.65
CA TYR A 49 22.63 -2.69 -9.21
C TYR A 49 23.24 -3.99 -8.68
N ARG A 50 23.09 -5.08 -9.43
CA ARG A 50 23.67 -6.38 -9.09
C ARG A 50 25.21 -6.34 -9.09
N GLU A 51 25.82 -5.73 -10.10
CA GLU A 51 27.28 -5.54 -10.20
C GLU A 51 27.84 -4.73 -9.03
N LEU A 52 27.12 -3.68 -8.62
CA LEU A 52 27.48 -2.85 -7.47
C LEU A 52 27.21 -3.54 -6.11
N GLY A 53 26.46 -4.65 -6.11
CA GLY A 53 26.02 -5.34 -4.90
C GLY A 53 25.01 -4.54 -4.08
N TRP A 54 24.25 -3.64 -4.71
CA TRP A 54 23.28 -2.78 -4.04
C TRP A 54 21.84 -3.17 -4.39
N ILE A 55 20.93 -2.92 -3.46
CA ILE A 55 19.50 -3.08 -3.68
C ILE A 55 18.73 -1.93 -3.04
N TRP A 56 17.62 -1.57 -3.67
CA TRP A 56 16.66 -0.63 -3.14
C TRP A 56 15.56 -1.37 -2.39
N VAL A 57 15.34 -1.03 -1.12
CA VAL A 57 14.25 -1.57 -0.32
C VAL A 57 13.27 -0.47 0.07
N ILE A 58 11.97 -0.73 -0.04
CA ILE A 58 10.93 0.20 0.40
C ILE A 58 10.81 0.10 1.92
N ARG A 59 10.83 1.25 2.61
CA ARG A 59 10.70 1.36 4.07
C ARG A 59 9.37 1.95 4.51
N ARG A 60 8.69 2.68 3.64
CA ARG A 60 7.36 3.26 3.88
C ARG A 60 6.68 3.54 2.54
N THR A 61 5.39 3.24 2.45
CA THR A 61 4.52 3.64 1.34
C THR A 61 3.29 4.33 1.88
N ILE A 62 2.90 5.43 1.25
CA ILE A 62 1.62 6.10 1.46
C ILE A 62 0.95 6.19 0.09
N MET A 63 -0.32 5.81 0.00
CA MET A 63 -1.09 5.85 -1.24
C MET A 63 -2.52 6.33 -0.99
N GLU A 64 -2.98 7.25 -1.82
CA GLU A 64 -4.34 7.77 -1.90
C GLU A 64 -5.01 7.23 -3.16
N HIS A 65 -6.18 6.63 -3.00
CA HIS A 65 -7.05 6.15 -4.09
C HIS A 65 -8.18 7.17 -4.25
N ILE A 66 -8.22 7.84 -5.39
CA ILE A 66 -9.10 9.00 -5.65
C ILE A 66 -10.27 8.61 -6.56
N ALA A 67 -10.00 7.83 -7.60
CA ALA A 67 -11.03 7.32 -8.51
C ALA A 67 -10.70 5.88 -8.91
N PRO A 68 -11.72 5.02 -9.13
CA PRO A 68 -11.49 3.65 -9.58
C PRO A 68 -11.01 3.62 -11.04
N ALA A 69 -10.30 2.57 -11.43
CA ALA A 69 -10.02 2.24 -12.82
C ALA A 69 -10.64 0.88 -13.16
N TYR A 70 -10.92 0.67 -14.44
CA TYR A 70 -11.65 -0.50 -14.95
C TYR A 70 -10.86 -1.23 -16.02
N TYR A 71 -11.31 -2.44 -16.36
CA TYR A 71 -10.77 -3.19 -17.49
C TYR A 71 -10.71 -2.34 -18.76
N GLY A 72 -9.56 -2.38 -19.44
CA GLY A 72 -9.35 -1.63 -20.66
C GLY A 72 -8.99 -0.15 -20.45
N ASP A 73 -9.02 0.39 -19.24
CA ASP A 73 -8.42 1.70 -18.98
C ASP A 73 -6.90 1.62 -19.20
N THR A 74 -6.29 2.73 -19.62
CA THR A 74 -4.84 2.93 -19.57
C THR A 74 -4.55 3.92 -18.44
N ILE A 75 -3.70 3.52 -17.48
CA ILE A 75 -3.26 4.37 -16.38
C ILE A 75 -1.83 4.83 -16.67
N ASN A 76 -1.63 6.14 -16.73
CA ASN A 76 -0.33 6.77 -16.83
C ASN A 76 0.22 6.98 -15.42
N VAL A 77 1.33 6.30 -15.08
CA VAL A 77 2.03 6.49 -13.81
C VAL A 77 3.22 7.40 -14.04
N THR A 78 3.12 8.64 -13.55
CA THR A 78 4.22 9.61 -13.57
C THR A 78 4.94 9.59 -12.24
N THR A 79 6.27 9.46 -12.24
CA THR A 79 7.10 9.38 -11.04
C THR A 79 8.31 10.31 -11.10
N TRP A 80 8.70 10.82 -9.94
CA TRP A 80 9.88 11.66 -9.75
C TRP A 80 10.37 11.53 -8.31
N LEU A 81 11.58 12.03 -8.03
CA LEU A 81 12.09 12.12 -6.66
C LEU A 81 11.74 13.48 -6.06
N SER A 82 11.11 13.51 -4.88
CA SER A 82 10.86 14.75 -4.13
C SER A 82 12.05 15.14 -3.27
N ARG A 83 12.76 14.15 -2.75
CA ARG A 83 13.90 14.33 -1.84
C ARG A 83 14.87 13.17 -1.94
N VAL A 84 16.16 13.47 -1.84
CA VAL A 84 17.24 12.47 -1.70
C VAL A 84 18.09 12.83 -0.48
N THR A 85 18.56 11.82 0.24
CA THR A 85 19.39 11.97 1.45
C THR A 85 20.69 11.19 1.29
N TYR A 86 21.34 10.84 2.40
CA TYR A 86 22.58 10.07 2.40
C TYR A 86 22.42 8.66 1.78
N ALA A 87 21.36 7.94 2.15
CA ALA A 87 21.11 6.55 1.75
C ALA A 87 19.61 6.28 1.46
N SER A 88 18.82 7.34 1.24
CA SER A 88 17.39 7.20 1.00
C SER A 88 16.88 8.17 -0.04
N ALA A 89 15.90 7.72 -0.81
CA ALA A 89 15.19 8.49 -1.81
C ALA A 89 13.69 8.47 -1.52
N PHE A 90 13.04 9.62 -1.64
CA PHE A 90 11.60 9.79 -1.51
C PHE A 90 11.05 9.95 -2.92
N ARG A 91 10.30 8.95 -3.36
CA ARG A 91 9.74 8.89 -4.71
C ARG A 91 8.25 9.17 -4.64
N GLU A 92 7.80 10.04 -5.52
CA GLU A 92 6.41 10.44 -5.66
C GLU A 92 5.81 9.79 -6.91
N TYR A 93 4.49 9.65 -6.90
CA TYR A 93 3.71 9.12 -8.01
C TYR A 93 2.41 9.89 -8.18
N LEU A 94 2.08 10.18 -9.44
CA LEU A 94 0.78 10.64 -9.88
C LEU A 94 0.23 9.64 -10.90
N LEU A 95 -0.93 9.08 -10.61
CA LEU A 95 -1.62 8.13 -11.49
C LEU A 95 -2.78 8.85 -12.16
N THR A 96 -2.78 8.93 -13.48
CA THR A 96 -3.86 9.53 -14.26
C THR A 96 -4.44 8.54 -15.26
N ARG A 97 -5.74 8.63 -15.54
CA ARG A 97 -6.37 7.84 -16.61
C ARG A 97 -6.15 8.54 -17.95
N ASP A 98 -5.71 7.79 -18.94
CA ASP A 98 -5.32 8.31 -20.25
C ASP A 98 -6.49 8.98 -21.00
N LYS A 99 -7.67 8.35 -20.99
CA LYS A 99 -8.82 8.76 -21.81
C LYS A 99 -9.43 10.11 -21.42
N ASP A 100 -9.30 10.52 -20.16
CA ASP A 100 -9.99 11.70 -19.61
C ASP A 100 -9.10 12.57 -18.69
N GLY A 101 -7.86 12.16 -18.44
CA GLY A 101 -6.92 12.88 -17.58
C GLY A 101 -7.27 12.84 -16.08
N SER A 102 -8.29 12.09 -15.66
CA SER A 102 -8.71 12.02 -14.27
C SER A 102 -7.60 11.47 -13.37
N ILE A 103 -7.46 12.04 -12.16
CA ILE A 103 -6.50 11.54 -11.17
C ILE A 103 -7.09 10.30 -10.52
N ILE A 104 -6.44 9.16 -10.74
CA ILE A 104 -6.82 7.86 -10.17
C ILE A 104 -6.24 7.72 -8.76
N GLY A 105 -5.02 8.20 -8.55
CA GLY A 105 -4.37 8.12 -7.27
C GLY A 105 -3.06 8.89 -7.18
N ARG A 106 -2.54 8.95 -5.96
CA ARG A 106 -1.24 9.55 -5.63
C ARG A 106 -0.52 8.65 -4.67
N ALA A 107 0.80 8.61 -4.75
CA ALA A 107 1.59 7.85 -3.79
C ALA A 107 2.94 8.50 -3.50
N GLN A 108 3.50 8.15 -2.35
CA GLN A 108 4.89 8.36 -2.01
C GLN A 108 5.47 7.05 -1.46
N SER A 109 6.67 6.70 -1.89
CA SER A 109 7.46 5.64 -1.27
C SER A 109 8.83 6.15 -0.82
N ARG A 110 9.25 5.72 0.38
CA ARG A 110 10.59 5.96 0.91
C ARG A 110 11.44 4.73 0.68
N TRP A 111 12.45 4.87 -0.16
CA TRP A 111 13.41 3.84 -0.51
C TRP A 111 14.70 4.03 0.28
N ALA A 112 15.30 2.93 0.72
CA ALA A 112 16.65 2.90 1.28
C ALA A 112 17.57 2.09 0.36
N LEU A 113 18.74 2.66 0.04
CA LEU A 113 19.79 1.96 -0.69
C LEU A 113 20.61 1.18 0.33
N ILE A 114 20.69 -0.13 0.15
CA ILE A 114 21.44 -1.02 1.05
C ILE A 114 22.40 -1.92 0.26
N ASP A 115 23.44 -2.37 0.94
CA ASP A 115 24.32 -3.43 0.46
C ASP A 115 23.58 -4.76 0.58
N ALA A 116 23.42 -5.47 -0.54
CA ALA A 116 22.58 -6.66 -0.63
C ALA A 116 23.11 -7.83 0.22
N ARG A 117 24.41 -7.86 0.53
CA ARG A 117 25.04 -8.93 1.32
C ARG A 117 24.92 -8.66 2.82
N THR A 118 25.10 -7.41 3.24
CA THR A 118 25.19 -7.03 4.66
C THR A 118 23.90 -6.43 5.21
N GLY A 119 22.99 -6.02 4.34
CA GLY A 119 21.75 -5.31 4.70
C GLY A 119 21.96 -3.88 5.21
N ARG A 120 23.20 -3.37 5.17
CA ARG A 120 23.55 -2.05 5.74
C ARG A 120 23.28 -0.92 4.74
N PRO A 121 22.85 0.27 5.20
CA PRO A 121 22.67 1.43 4.34
C PRO A 121 23.96 1.82 3.59
N VAL A 122 23.83 2.08 2.30
CA VAL A 122 24.93 2.51 1.42
C VAL A 122 24.84 4.02 1.19
N ARG A 123 25.98 4.70 1.29
CA ARG A 123 26.09 6.10 0.88
C ARG A 123 25.88 6.20 -0.63
N MET A 124 24.87 6.94 -1.06
CA MET A 124 24.68 7.21 -2.49
C MET A 124 25.92 7.94 -3.05
N PRO A 125 26.61 7.38 -4.06
CA PRO A 125 27.75 8.01 -4.71
C PRO A 125 27.39 9.34 -5.35
N ARG A 126 28.41 10.14 -5.66
CA ARG A 126 28.23 11.43 -6.34
C ARG A 126 27.56 11.25 -7.71
N GLU A 127 28.04 10.31 -8.52
CA GLU A 127 27.46 9.98 -9.84
C GLU A 127 25.96 9.63 -9.76
N MET A 128 25.57 8.91 -8.70
CA MET A 128 24.17 8.56 -8.46
C MET A 128 23.35 9.81 -8.15
N LYS A 129 23.84 10.66 -7.24
CA LYS A 129 23.14 11.91 -6.88
C LYS A 129 22.99 12.88 -8.06
N GLU A 130 23.92 12.85 -9.01
CA GLU A 130 23.86 13.69 -10.21
C GLU A 130 22.72 13.29 -11.15
N VAL A 131 22.37 12.00 -11.24
CA VAL A 131 21.22 11.55 -12.05
C VAL A 131 19.90 11.51 -11.26
N PHE A 132 19.96 11.22 -9.95
CA PHE A 132 18.80 11.19 -9.05
C PHE A 132 18.50 12.57 -8.45
N GLN A 133 18.48 13.62 -9.29
CA GLN A 133 18.16 14.98 -8.84
C GLN A 133 16.69 15.11 -8.44
N PRO A 134 16.37 15.51 -7.19
CA PRO A 134 15.00 15.68 -6.76
C PRO A 134 14.37 16.96 -7.33
N THR A 135 13.07 16.91 -7.60
CA THR A 135 12.29 18.08 -8.05
C THR A 135 11.85 18.98 -6.89
N GLY A 136 11.88 18.48 -5.64
CA GLY A 136 11.28 19.14 -4.47
C GLY A 136 9.74 19.10 -4.44
N LYS A 137 9.07 18.64 -5.50
CA LYS A 137 7.61 18.58 -5.58
C LYS A 137 7.10 17.32 -4.89
N VAL A 138 6.01 17.44 -4.14
CA VAL A 138 5.35 16.30 -3.48
C VAL A 138 4.02 15.98 -4.17
N ALA A 139 3.67 14.70 -4.31
CA ALA A 139 2.37 14.29 -4.83
C ALA A 139 1.31 14.35 -3.73
N ILE A 140 1.62 13.79 -2.56
CA ILE A 140 0.75 13.82 -1.38
C ILE A 140 1.13 15.04 -0.53
N ARG A 141 0.16 15.94 -0.31
CA ARG A 141 0.39 17.17 0.48
C ARG A 141 0.32 16.94 1.99
N ASP A 142 -0.52 16.01 2.42
CA ASP A 142 -0.69 15.70 3.85
C ASP A 142 -0.01 14.38 4.21
N LEU A 143 1.16 14.46 4.84
CA LEU A 143 1.93 13.30 5.32
C LEU A 143 1.73 13.02 6.81
N LYS A 144 0.72 13.64 7.45
CA LYS A 144 0.42 13.37 8.87
C LYS A 144 0.22 11.86 9.09
N PRO A 145 0.76 11.28 10.17
CA PRO A 145 0.59 9.86 10.47
C PRO A 145 -0.89 9.46 10.47
N MET A 146 -1.23 8.41 9.73
CA MET A 146 -2.60 7.95 9.56
C MET A 146 -3.15 7.23 10.79
N ARG A 147 -3.28 7.91 11.94
CA ARG A 147 -3.96 7.34 13.12
C ARG A 147 -5.49 7.49 13.07
N GLY A 148 -5.98 8.23 12.07
CA GLY A 148 -7.39 8.50 11.81
C GLY A 148 -7.95 9.64 12.67
N GLU A 149 -9.08 10.19 12.21
CA GLU A 149 -9.84 11.23 12.92
C GLU A 149 -10.81 10.57 13.89
N LYS A 150 -10.86 11.03 15.14
CA LYS A 150 -11.68 10.46 16.23
C LYS A 150 -11.25 9.03 16.60
N PRO A 151 -10.16 8.88 17.37
CA PRO A 151 -9.69 7.60 17.85
C PRO A 151 -10.78 6.86 18.62
N THR A 152 -10.84 5.55 18.42
CA THR A 152 -11.71 4.66 19.19
C THR A 152 -11.06 4.33 20.53
N GLU A 153 -11.88 4.15 21.56
CA GLU A 153 -11.42 3.74 22.88
C GLU A 153 -11.43 2.20 22.98
N ASN A 154 -10.33 1.63 23.51
CA ASN A 154 -10.17 0.20 23.77
C ASN A 154 -10.67 -0.73 22.64
N PRO A 155 -10.19 -0.56 21.39
CA PRO A 155 -10.70 -1.34 20.27
C PRO A 155 -10.35 -2.82 20.40
N CYS A 156 -11.29 -3.70 20.06
CA CYS A 156 -11.01 -5.12 19.92
C CYS A 156 -9.91 -5.35 18.87
N CYS A 157 -9.04 -6.32 19.16
CA CYS A 157 -7.98 -6.75 18.26
C CYS A 157 -8.35 -8.10 17.65
N TYR A 158 -8.53 -8.12 16.34
CA TYR A 158 -8.78 -9.32 15.53
C TYR A 158 -7.46 -9.87 15.01
N ILE A 159 -7.31 -11.20 14.98
CA ILE A 159 -6.07 -11.86 14.57
C ILE A 159 -6.35 -12.77 13.37
N HIS A 160 -5.84 -12.39 12.20
CA HIS A 160 -5.81 -13.26 11.03
C HIS A 160 -4.47 -14.00 10.99
N ARG A 161 -4.51 -15.33 10.91
CA ARG A 161 -3.32 -16.20 10.79
C ARG A 161 -3.18 -16.72 9.39
N ARG A 162 -1.95 -16.69 8.86
CA ARG A 162 -1.65 -17.30 7.58
C ARG A 162 -0.17 -17.64 7.42
N ARG A 163 0.10 -18.52 6.45
CA ARG A 163 1.43 -18.83 5.94
C ARG A 163 1.78 -18.02 4.71
N VAL A 164 3.03 -17.59 4.59
CA VAL A 164 3.56 -16.97 3.36
C VAL A 164 3.70 -18.02 2.26
N GLN A 165 3.12 -17.73 1.10
CA GLN A 165 3.08 -18.63 -0.05
C GLN A 165 4.20 -18.31 -1.04
N ARG A 166 4.70 -19.35 -1.73
CA ARG A 166 5.81 -19.23 -2.67
C ARG A 166 5.58 -18.20 -3.80
N TYR A 167 4.35 -18.08 -4.30
CA TYR A 167 4.01 -17.18 -5.41
C TYR A 167 3.94 -15.70 -4.98
N GLU A 168 4.03 -15.41 -3.68
CA GLU A 168 3.98 -14.05 -3.14
C GLU A 168 5.35 -13.36 -3.14
N LEU A 169 6.41 -14.11 -3.41
CA LEU A 169 7.77 -13.62 -3.42
C LEU A 169 8.09 -12.90 -4.74
N ASP A 170 8.94 -11.87 -4.65
CA ASP A 170 9.58 -11.24 -5.79
C ASP A 170 10.92 -11.91 -6.13
N SER A 171 11.61 -11.37 -7.14
CA SER A 171 12.91 -11.86 -7.61
C SER A 171 14.03 -11.72 -6.58
N ALA A 172 13.84 -10.93 -5.52
CA ALA A 172 14.79 -10.79 -4.42
C ALA A 172 14.57 -11.85 -3.33
N GLY A 173 13.56 -12.71 -3.46
CA GLY A 173 13.26 -13.78 -2.50
C GLY A 173 12.51 -13.31 -1.26
N HIS A 174 11.96 -12.09 -1.27
CA HIS A 174 11.12 -11.55 -0.22
C HIS A 174 9.68 -11.42 -0.73
N VAL A 175 8.71 -11.39 0.18
CA VAL A 175 7.33 -11.06 -0.23
C VAL A 175 7.29 -9.68 -0.87
N ASN A 176 6.70 -9.58 -2.07
CA ASN A 176 6.53 -8.30 -2.76
C ASN A 176 5.70 -7.33 -1.89
N ASN A 177 6.11 -6.06 -1.81
CA ASN A 177 5.48 -5.10 -0.91
C ASN A 177 3.98 -4.91 -1.16
N ALA A 178 3.52 -4.99 -2.41
CA ALA A 178 2.11 -4.88 -2.74
C ALA A 178 1.27 -6.06 -2.22
N ILE A 179 1.87 -7.22 -1.98
CA ILE A 179 1.16 -8.36 -1.38
C ILE A 179 0.74 -8.05 0.07
N TYR A 180 1.52 -7.27 0.82
CA TYR A 180 1.12 -6.85 2.17
C TYR A 180 -0.21 -6.09 2.15
N LEU A 181 -0.49 -5.27 1.13
CA LEU A 181 -1.76 -4.56 1.00
C LEU A 181 -2.94 -5.53 0.88
N ASN A 182 -2.78 -6.62 0.11
CA ASN A 182 -3.81 -7.66 0.00
C ASN A 182 -4.05 -8.37 1.33
N TRP A 183 -2.98 -8.68 2.06
CA TRP A 183 -3.10 -9.32 3.37
C TRP A 183 -3.83 -8.45 4.39
N LEU A 184 -3.52 -7.14 4.41
CA LEU A 184 -4.17 -6.18 5.29
C LEU A 184 -5.64 -6.00 4.95
N GLU A 185 -5.97 -5.95 3.65
CA GLU A 185 -7.35 -5.88 3.18
C GLU A 185 -8.15 -7.12 3.58
N GLN A 186 -7.60 -8.32 3.37
CA GLN A 186 -8.23 -9.57 3.79
C GLN A 186 -8.44 -9.61 5.31
N ALA A 187 -7.41 -9.32 6.10
CA ALA A 187 -7.50 -9.33 7.57
C ALA A 187 -8.56 -8.33 8.09
N LYS A 188 -8.69 -7.16 7.46
CA LYS A 188 -9.76 -6.19 7.75
C LYS A 188 -11.14 -6.77 7.46
N PHE A 189 -11.35 -7.36 6.28
CA PHE A 189 -12.66 -7.91 5.91
C PHE A 189 -13.03 -9.16 6.72
N ASP A 190 -12.04 -9.96 7.14
CA ASP A 190 -12.24 -11.06 8.08
C ASP A 190 -12.69 -10.53 9.44
N ALA A 191 -12.05 -9.49 9.96
CA ALA A 191 -12.45 -8.85 11.22
C ALA A 191 -13.88 -8.29 11.17
N ILE A 192 -14.26 -7.66 10.05
CA ILE A 192 -15.64 -7.17 9.82
C ILE A 192 -16.62 -8.35 9.75
N THR A 193 -16.24 -9.45 9.10
CA THR A 193 -17.04 -10.67 9.00
C THR A 193 -17.24 -11.32 10.37
N GLU A 194 -16.18 -11.43 11.17
CA GLU A 194 -16.20 -11.95 12.54
C GLU A 194 -17.02 -11.06 13.49
N ALA A 195 -17.06 -9.75 13.25
CA ALA A 195 -18.00 -8.83 13.89
C ALA A 195 -19.47 -9.03 13.47
N GLY A 196 -19.75 -9.97 12.55
CA GLY A 196 -21.09 -10.30 12.06
C GLY A 196 -21.55 -9.50 10.85
N PHE A 197 -20.64 -8.84 10.14
CA PHE A 197 -20.95 -7.99 8.97
C PHE A 197 -20.20 -8.45 7.71
N PRO A 198 -20.38 -9.70 7.25
CA PRO A 198 -19.78 -10.13 5.98
C PRO A 198 -20.22 -9.20 4.83
N SER A 199 -19.41 -9.13 3.77
CA SER A 199 -19.67 -8.25 2.63
C SER A 199 -21.04 -8.48 1.98
N SER A 200 -21.60 -9.70 2.05
CA SER A 200 -22.98 -9.98 1.63
C SER A 200 -24.01 -9.17 2.41
N ARG A 201 -23.92 -9.18 3.75
CA ARG A 201 -24.80 -8.41 4.63
C ARG A 201 -24.66 -6.91 4.41
N LEU A 202 -23.43 -6.41 4.21
CA LEU A 202 -23.22 -4.99 3.90
C LEU A 202 -23.90 -4.60 2.58
N ARG A 203 -23.80 -5.45 1.55
CA ARG A 203 -24.49 -5.24 0.26
C ARG A 203 -26.01 -5.28 0.40
N GLU A 204 -26.57 -6.19 1.19
CA GLU A 204 -28.01 -6.22 1.52
C GLU A 204 -28.48 -4.93 2.21
N MET A 205 -27.59 -4.29 2.98
CA MET A 205 -27.83 -2.98 3.59
C MET A 205 -27.61 -1.81 2.61
N GLY A 206 -27.30 -2.08 1.34
CA GLY A 206 -27.02 -1.06 0.33
C GLY A 206 -25.68 -0.36 0.52
N ILE A 207 -24.70 -1.00 1.18
CA ILE A 207 -23.43 -0.38 1.56
C ILE A 207 -22.24 -1.19 1.02
N THR A 208 -21.24 -0.49 0.50
CA THR A 208 -19.92 -1.03 0.20
C THR A 208 -18.83 -0.24 0.91
N ILE A 209 -17.65 -0.86 1.05
CA ILE A 209 -16.48 -0.23 1.66
C ILE A 209 -15.36 -0.25 0.64
N VAL A 210 -14.83 0.92 0.30
CA VAL A 210 -13.68 1.06 -0.60
C VAL A 210 -12.50 1.66 0.13
N GLN A 211 -11.29 1.21 -0.17
CA GLN A 211 -10.07 1.79 0.40
C GLN A 211 -9.78 3.13 -0.27
N THR A 212 -9.65 4.20 0.51
CA THR A 212 -9.32 5.53 -0.01
C THR A 212 -7.89 5.90 0.28
N ARG A 213 -7.28 5.32 1.32
CA ARG A 213 -5.91 5.64 1.70
C ARG A 213 -5.25 4.50 2.46
N ILE A 214 -3.96 4.29 2.24
CA ILE A 214 -3.15 3.35 3.01
C ILE A 214 -1.77 3.94 3.29
N GLU A 215 -1.29 3.72 4.50
CA GLU A 215 0.08 3.94 4.93
C GLU A 215 0.63 2.64 5.50
N ILE A 216 1.81 2.24 5.06
CA ILE A 216 2.50 1.05 5.56
C ILE A 216 3.98 1.33 5.75
N GLU A 217 4.52 0.89 6.88
CA GLU A 217 5.95 0.86 7.16
C GLU A 217 6.45 -0.59 7.16
N TYR A 218 7.43 -0.86 6.30
CA TYR A 218 8.09 -2.16 6.19
C TYR A 218 9.34 -2.17 7.07
N LEU A 219 9.36 -3.05 8.06
CA LEU A 219 10.42 -3.12 9.06
C LEU A 219 11.37 -4.27 8.76
N HIS A 220 10.82 -5.46 8.59
CA HIS A 220 11.53 -6.71 8.30
C HIS A 220 10.79 -7.51 7.21
N PRO A 221 11.50 -8.20 6.31
CA PRO A 221 10.87 -8.95 5.25
C PRO A 221 10.24 -10.24 5.77
N ALA A 222 9.05 -10.56 5.28
CA ALA A 222 8.48 -11.89 5.32
C ALA A 222 9.12 -12.79 4.24
N LEU A 223 9.42 -14.04 4.60
CA LEU A 223 10.04 -15.04 3.72
C LEU A 223 9.08 -16.20 3.44
N GLU A 224 9.38 -16.99 2.41
CA GLU A 224 8.62 -18.20 2.09
C GLU A 224 8.46 -19.10 3.33
N GLY A 225 7.22 -19.52 3.58
CA GLY A 225 6.90 -20.43 4.68
C GLY A 225 6.88 -19.81 6.06
N ASP A 226 7.17 -18.51 6.22
CA ASP A 226 6.93 -17.81 7.48
C ASP A 226 5.43 -17.92 7.85
N GLU A 227 5.16 -18.33 9.09
CA GLU A 227 3.83 -18.21 9.70
C GLU A 227 3.70 -16.79 10.29
N ILE A 228 2.63 -16.09 9.93
CA ILE A 228 2.40 -14.70 10.34
C ILE A 228 1.01 -14.52 10.97
N GLU A 229 0.95 -13.60 11.93
CA GLU A 229 -0.27 -13.06 12.50
C GLU A 229 -0.46 -11.60 12.09
N ILE A 230 -1.65 -11.27 11.60
CA ILE A 230 -2.06 -9.92 11.24
C ILE A 230 -3.07 -9.45 12.28
N HIS A 231 -2.60 -8.59 13.17
CA HIS A 231 -3.38 -8.00 14.25
C HIS A 231 -4.04 -6.74 13.72
N SER A 232 -5.37 -6.70 13.68
CA SER A 232 -6.15 -5.61 13.09
C SER A 232 -7.16 -5.06 14.08
N TRP A 233 -7.26 -3.74 14.18
CA TRP A 233 -8.23 -3.07 15.05
C TRP A 233 -8.79 -1.82 14.38
N LEU A 234 -10.06 -1.50 14.68
CA LEU A 234 -10.68 -0.26 14.23
C LEU A 234 -10.09 0.90 15.05
N ALA A 235 -9.14 1.64 14.49
CA ALA A 235 -8.35 2.66 15.20
C ALA A 235 -9.08 4.00 15.33
N ALA A 236 -9.91 4.34 14.34
CA ALA A 236 -10.67 5.58 14.33
C ALA A 236 -11.95 5.41 13.50
N MET A 237 -12.98 6.19 13.83
CA MET A 237 -14.26 6.14 13.13
C MET A 237 -14.88 7.53 13.00
N ALA A 238 -15.08 7.96 11.76
CA ALA A 238 -15.82 9.16 11.41
C ALA A 238 -17.24 8.80 10.92
N ARG A 239 -17.96 9.78 10.36
CA ARG A 239 -19.34 9.57 9.89
C ARG A 239 -19.41 8.65 8.67
N THR A 240 -18.51 8.84 7.70
CA THR A 240 -18.55 8.20 6.37
C THR A 240 -17.28 7.40 6.04
N HIS A 241 -16.36 7.27 6.98
CA HIS A 241 -15.12 6.51 6.81
C HIS A 241 -14.57 6.05 8.15
N GLY A 242 -13.76 5.00 8.14
CA GLY A 242 -13.05 4.49 9.31
C GLY A 242 -11.62 4.12 8.97
N THR A 243 -10.72 4.21 9.97
CA THR A 243 -9.32 3.82 9.84
C THR A 243 -9.07 2.55 10.64
N TRP A 244 -8.52 1.54 9.98
CA TRP A 244 -8.01 0.33 10.62
C TRP A 244 -6.51 0.45 10.85
N GLY A 245 -6.06 0.09 12.04
CA GLY A 245 -4.65 -0.10 12.36
C GLY A 245 -4.28 -1.57 12.26
N HIS A 246 -3.04 -1.84 11.85
CA HIS A 246 -2.54 -3.18 11.63
C HIS A 246 -1.10 -3.37 12.12
N LYS A 247 -0.80 -4.58 12.60
CA LYS A 247 0.56 -5.09 12.82
C LYS A 247 0.68 -6.48 12.21
N ILE A 248 1.79 -6.73 11.52
CA ILE A 248 2.13 -8.06 10.98
C ILE A 248 3.30 -8.59 11.79
N ILE A 249 3.08 -9.71 12.48
CA ILE A 249 4.03 -10.31 13.39
C ILE A 249 4.36 -11.71 12.89
N ARG A 250 5.65 -12.06 12.86
CA ARG A 250 6.07 -13.43 12.56
C ARG A 250 5.95 -14.31 13.80
N VAL A 251 5.32 -15.47 13.65
CA VAL A 251 4.96 -16.35 14.78
C VAL A 251 6.19 -16.93 15.47
N ARG A 252 7.20 -17.36 14.70
CA ARG A 252 8.33 -18.12 15.26
C ARG A 252 9.19 -17.35 16.28
N ASP A 253 9.28 -16.02 16.13
CA ASP A 253 10.18 -15.17 16.90
C ASP A 253 9.54 -13.86 17.40
N GLY A 254 8.26 -13.62 17.06
CA GLY A 254 7.54 -12.42 17.46
C GLY A 254 8.01 -11.14 16.75
N GLU A 255 8.81 -11.24 15.67
CA GLU A 255 9.34 -10.07 14.99
C GLU A 255 8.21 -9.28 14.28
N LEU A 256 8.18 -7.96 14.49
CA LEU A 256 7.25 -7.07 13.82
C LEU A 256 7.73 -6.80 12.39
N LEU A 257 7.08 -7.43 11.41
CA LEU A 257 7.45 -7.31 10.00
C LEU A 257 6.99 -5.99 9.38
N ALA A 258 5.76 -5.59 9.68
CA ALA A 258 5.18 -4.34 9.18
C ALA A 258 4.12 -3.79 10.13
N ARG A 259 3.88 -2.48 10.03
CA ARG A 259 2.72 -1.81 10.64
C ARG A 259 2.08 -0.90 9.62
N ALA A 260 0.75 -0.83 9.66
CA ALA A 260 0.00 -0.11 8.64
C ALA A 260 -1.27 0.50 9.19
N TRP A 261 -1.78 1.48 8.46
CA TRP A 261 -3.08 2.08 8.66
C TRP A 261 -3.80 2.22 7.33
N SER A 262 -5.04 1.74 7.27
CA SER A 262 -5.88 1.80 6.07
C SER A 262 -7.17 2.54 6.38
N THR A 263 -7.54 3.51 5.54
CA THR A 263 -8.81 4.22 5.64
C THR A 263 -9.75 3.69 4.56
N GLY A 264 -10.93 3.25 4.99
CA GLY A 264 -12.03 2.85 4.11
C GLY A 264 -13.17 3.86 4.19
N ALA A 265 -13.72 4.24 3.03
CA ALA A 265 -14.95 5.02 2.94
C ALA A 265 -16.15 4.08 2.79
N PHE A 266 -17.25 4.43 3.43
CA PHE A 266 -18.55 3.79 3.24
C PHE A 266 -19.26 4.47 2.09
N LEU A 267 -19.66 3.71 1.08
CA LEU A 267 -20.42 4.19 -0.07
C LEU A 267 -21.76 3.46 -0.16
N ASP A 268 -22.77 4.12 -0.71
CA ASP A 268 -23.95 3.42 -1.24
C ASP A 268 -23.59 2.61 -2.50
N LEU A 269 -24.56 1.86 -3.06
CA LEU A 269 -24.31 1.03 -4.23
C LEU A 269 -24.13 1.85 -5.52
N GLU A 270 -24.54 3.12 -5.50
CA GLU A 270 -24.35 4.11 -6.54
C GLU A 270 -22.97 4.81 -6.45
N GLY A 271 -22.23 4.60 -5.35
CA GLY A 271 -20.89 5.12 -5.13
C GLY A 271 -20.81 6.45 -4.36
N HIS A 272 -21.90 6.94 -3.79
CA HIS A 272 -21.90 8.15 -2.97
C HIS A 272 -21.51 7.86 -1.52
N PRO A 273 -20.75 8.76 -0.86
CA PRO A 273 -20.43 8.61 0.56
C PRO A 273 -21.67 8.49 1.44
N THR A 274 -21.76 7.42 2.22
CA THR A 274 -22.87 7.15 3.13
C THR A 274 -22.38 6.95 4.56
N ARG A 275 -23.32 6.95 5.52
CA ARG A 275 -22.99 6.82 6.95
C ARG A 275 -22.59 5.38 7.27
N ALA A 276 -21.54 5.23 8.05
CA ALA A 276 -21.15 3.94 8.64
C ALA A 276 -22.29 3.37 9.52
N PRO A 277 -22.69 2.09 9.35
CA PRO A 277 -23.73 1.49 10.19
C PRO A 277 -23.32 1.47 11.67
N GLU A 278 -24.14 2.02 12.56
CA GLU A 278 -23.83 2.06 14.00
C GLU A 278 -23.65 0.66 14.59
N ALA A 279 -24.43 -0.31 14.10
CA ALA A 279 -24.34 -1.70 14.54
C ALA A 279 -23.00 -2.34 14.16
N LEU A 280 -22.46 -2.02 12.97
CA LEU A 280 -21.13 -2.46 12.55
C LEU A 280 -20.07 -1.87 13.47
N ILE A 281 -20.09 -0.55 13.69
CA ILE A 281 -19.11 0.12 14.55
C ILE A 281 -19.11 -0.52 15.95
N LYS A 282 -20.28 -0.67 16.57
CA LYS A 282 -20.40 -1.27 17.91
C LYS A 282 -19.91 -2.72 17.93
N ALA A 283 -20.19 -3.51 16.90
CA ALA A 283 -19.73 -4.89 16.83
C ALA A 283 -18.21 -4.99 16.65
N SER A 284 -17.64 -4.19 15.73
CA SER A 284 -16.19 -4.15 15.50
C SER A 284 -15.39 -3.67 16.71
N LEU A 285 -15.98 -2.84 17.58
CA LEU A 285 -15.33 -2.42 18.83
C LEU A 285 -15.43 -3.47 19.94
N ARG A 286 -16.52 -4.25 19.98
CA ARG A 286 -16.75 -5.28 21.02
C ARG A 286 -15.99 -6.57 20.78
N GLY A 287 -15.69 -6.90 19.52
CA GLY A 287 -15.16 -8.22 19.16
C GLY A 287 -16.24 -9.25 18.82
N PRO A 288 -15.84 -10.47 18.45
CA PRO A 288 -16.76 -11.60 18.27
C PRO A 288 -17.63 -11.80 19.52
N LYS A 289 -18.89 -12.18 19.33
CA LYS A 289 -19.70 -12.70 20.43
C LYS A 289 -19.21 -14.11 20.75
N SER A 290 -18.67 -14.31 21.95
CA SER A 290 -18.37 -15.63 22.53
C SER A 290 -19.60 -16.53 22.58
#